data_AF-A9A6I8-F1
#
_entry.id   AF-A9A6I8-F1
#
_cell.length_a   1.000
_cell.length_b   1.000
_cell.length_c   1.000
_cell.angle_alpha   90.00
_cell.angle_beta   90.00
_cell.angle_gamma   90.00
#
_symmetry.space_group_name_H-M   'P 1'
#
loop_
_entity.id
_entity.type
_entity.pdbx_description
1 polymer ?
#
loop_
_entity_poly.entity_id
_entity_poly.type
_entity_poly.pdbx_seq_one_letter_code
_entity_poly.pdbx_strand_id
1 'polypeptide(L)' 'MELINVLCHWAMYEDTIDLEKPPAWILEYFNYNYPKESLEFSLDFLCILGKFQKYPESKVYVPVKNTNQNIDIFGLLD' A
#
# COMPACT_ATOMS: atom_id res chain seq x y z
N MET A 1 3.56 5.32 11.94
CA MET A 1 3.44 3.88 12.32
C MET A 1 2.02 3.38 12.18
N GLU A 2 1.00 4.11 12.62
CA GLU A 2 -0.41 3.66 12.55
C GLU A 2 -0.93 3.48 11.11
N LEU A 3 -0.68 4.45 10.22
CA LEU A 3 -1.11 4.40 8.81
C LEU A 3 -0.57 3.19 8.04
N ILE A 4 0.71 2.86 8.24
CA ILE A 4 1.35 1.69 7.59
C ILE A 4 0.66 0.41 8.05
N ASN A 5 0.34 0.28 9.34
CA ASN A 5 -0.38 -0.89 9.85
C ASN A 5 -1.76 -1.00 9.21
N VAL A 6 -2.49 0.11 9.05
CA VAL A 6 -3.80 0.11 8.38
C VAL A 6 -3.68 -0.34 6.93
N LEU A 7 -2.70 0.18 6.19
CA LEU A 7 -2.43 -0.24 4.81
C LEU A 7 -2.07 -1.73 4.72
N CYS A 8 -1.25 -2.25 5.63
CA CYS A 8 -0.93 -3.67 5.69
C CYS A 8 -2.16 -4.54 6.00
N HIS A 9 -3.02 -4.12 6.93
CA HIS A 9 -4.26 -4.85 7.20
C HIS A 9 -5.20 -4.81 6.00
N TRP A 10 -5.32 -3.67 5.32
CA TRP A 10 -6.12 -3.56 4.09
C TRP A 10 -5.63 -4.52 3.01
N ALA A 11 -4.33 -4.50 2.74
CA ALA A 11 -3.68 -5.44 1.84
C ALA A 11 -3.92 -6.91 2.20
N MET A 12 -3.92 -7.26 3.50
CA MET A 12 -4.18 -8.63 3.96
C MET A 12 -5.62 -9.09 3.68
N TYR A 13 -6.61 -8.20 3.80
CA TYR A 13 -8.01 -8.57 3.61
C TYR A 13 -8.44 -8.58 2.14
N GLU A 14 -7.91 -7.66 1.32
CA GLU A 14 -8.43 -7.43 -0.03
C GLU A 14 -7.46 -7.78 -1.17
N ASP A 15 -6.27 -8.33 -0.86
CA ASP A 15 -5.20 -8.71 -1.81
C ASP A 15 -4.71 -7.57 -2.74
N THR A 16 -5.37 -6.42 -2.69
CA THR A 16 -5.21 -5.20 -3.49
C THR A 16 -5.76 -4.02 -2.68
N ILE A 17 -5.22 -2.83 -2.92
CA ILE A 17 -5.69 -1.57 -2.34
C ILE A 17 -6.10 -0.67 -3.51
N ASP A 18 -7.40 -0.46 -3.68
CA ASP A 18 -7.97 0.52 -4.61
C ASP A 18 -8.33 1.80 -3.85
N LEU A 19 -7.55 2.87 -4.04
CA LEU A 19 -7.82 4.14 -3.36
C LEU A 19 -9.08 4.86 -3.85
N GLU A 20 -9.68 4.45 -4.95
CA GLU A 20 -10.94 5.00 -5.46
C GLU A 20 -12.15 4.26 -4.91
N LYS A 21 -11.96 3.01 -4.48
CA LYS A 21 -13.00 2.15 -3.92
C LYS A 21 -12.57 1.58 -2.56
N PRO A 22 -12.33 2.44 -1.56
CA PRO A 22 -11.99 1.97 -0.22
C PRO A 22 -13.17 1.19 0.40
N PRO A 23 -12.90 0.11 1.14
CA PRO A 23 -13.93 -0.58 1.89
C PRO A 23 -14.48 0.29 3.04
N ALA A 24 -15.71 -0.01 3.47
CA ALA A 24 -16.41 0.79 4.48
C ALA A 24 -15.60 0.96 5.78
N TRP A 25 -14.90 -0.09 6.23
CA TRP A 25 -14.10 -0.04 7.46
C TRP A 25 -12.90 0.91 7.37
N ILE A 26 -12.32 1.12 6.17
CA ILE A 26 -11.28 2.12 5.95
C ILE A 26 -11.88 3.52 6.06
N LEU A 27 -13.06 3.73 5.48
CA LEU A 27 -13.76 5.00 5.59
C LEU A 27 -14.11 5.31 7.05
N GLU A 28 -14.62 4.32 7.79
CA GLU A 28 -14.92 4.44 9.22
C GLU A 28 -13.67 4.73 10.06
N TYR A 29 -12.54 4.06 9.79
CA TYR A 29 -11.26 4.32 10.47
C TYR A 29 -10.83 5.79 10.34
N PHE A 30 -11.03 6.39 9.18
CA PHE A 30 -10.76 7.80 8.95
C PHE A 30 -11.91 8.74 9.33
N ASN A 31 -12.93 8.27 10.06
CA ASN A 31 -14.14 9.04 10.39
C ASN A 31 -14.77 9.71 9.15
N TYR A 32 -14.78 9.01 8.02
CA TYR A 32 -15.22 9.49 6.70
C TYR A 32 -14.44 10.70 6.15
N ASN A 33 -13.37 11.13 6.82
CA ASN A 33 -12.42 12.12 6.34
C ASN A 33 -11.24 11.42 5.64
N TYR A 34 -11.51 10.84 4.47
CA TYR A 34 -10.59 9.97 3.74
C TYR A 34 -9.40 10.74 3.13
N PRO A 35 -8.16 10.60 3.66
CA PRO A 35 -7.02 11.39 3.23
C PRO A 35 -6.34 10.78 2.00
N LYS A 36 -7.03 10.81 0.85
CA LYS A 36 -6.63 10.11 -0.39
C LYS A 36 -5.18 10.43 -0.83
N GLU A 37 -4.77 11.70 -0.80
CA GLU A 37 -3.43 12.12 -1.22
C GLU A 37 -2.32 11.60 -0.29
N SER A 38 -2.55 11.61 1.03
CA SER A 38 -1.58 11.09 2.00
C SER A 38 -1.45 9.57 1.93
N LEU A 39 -2.54 8.87 1.63
CA LEU A 39 -2.54 7.42 1.37
C LEU A 39 -1.78 7.08 0.09
N GLU A 40 -2.03 7.82 -0.99
CA GLU A 40 -1.30 7.68 -2.26
C GLU A 40 0.20 7.89 -2.06
N PHE A 41 0.61 8.97 -1.40
CA PHE A 41 2.02 9.22 -1.09
C PHE A 41 2.65 8.09 -0.27
N SER A 42 1.94 7.57 0.72
CA SER A 42 2.41 6.47 1.56
C SER A 42 2.56 5.16 0.78
N LEU A 43 1.61 4.84 -0.08
CA LEU A 43 1.67 3.64 -0.92
C LEU A 43 2.72 3.76 -2.02
N ASP A 44 2.89 4.92 -2.63
CA ASP A 44 3.97 5.19 -3.59
C ASP A 44 5.34 5.03 -2.92
N PHE A 45 5.50 5.51 -1.67
CA PHE A 45 6.72 5.25 -0.89
C PHE A 45 6.92 3.74 -0.62
N LEU A 46 5.86 3.00 -0.27
CA LEU A 46 5.93 1.56 -0.08
C LEU A 46 6.21 0.79 -1.38
N CYS A 47 5.83 1.34 -2.54
CA CYS A 47 6.24 0.82 -3.84
C CYS A 47 7.75 0.97 -4.07
N ILE A 48 8.34 2.11 -3.72
CA ILE A 48 9.79 2.32 -3.80
C ILE A 48 10.53 1.31 -2.90
N LEU A 49 9.97 0.98 -1.74
CA LEU A 49 10.50 -0.04 -0.82
C LEU A 49 10.26 -1.49 -1.28
N GLY A 50 9.67 -1.70 -2.46
CA GLY A 50 9.39 -3.03 -3.00
C GLY A 50 8.33 -3.82 -2.23
N LYS A 51 7.48 -3.15 -1.44
CA LYS A 51 6.39 -3.81 -0.68
C LYS A 51 5.11 -3.93 -1.48
N PHE A 52 4.89 -2.99 -2.39
CA PHE A 52 3.71 -2.95 -3.26
C PHE A 52 4.14 -2.68 -4.71
N GLN A 53 3.28 -3.08 -5.64
CA GLN A 53 3.35 -2.68 -7.05
C GLN A 53 2.12 -1.84 -7.39
N LYS A 54 2.32 -0.67 -8.01
CA LYS A 54 1.24 0.19 -8.50
C LYS A 54 0.89 -0.20 -9.94
N TYR A 55 -0.40 -0.36 -10.23
CA TYR A 55 -0.84 -0.51 -11.61
C TYR A 55 -0.70 0.81 -12.37
N PRO A 56 -0.13 0.83 -13.59
CA PRO A 56 0.06 2.04 -14.38
C PRO A 56 -1.24 2.83 -14.54
N GLU A 57 -1.15 4.15 -14.41
CA GLU A 57 -2.27 5.09 -14.65
C GLU A 57 -3.50 4.86 -13.75
N SER A 58 -3.35 4.07 -12.68
CA SER A 58 -4.41 3.81 -11.69
C SER A 58 -3.94 4.14 -10.27
N LYS A 59 -4.89 4.14 -9.34
CA LYS A 59 -4.62 4.24 -7.89
C LYS A 59 -4.79 2.89 -7.18
N VAL A 60 -4.49 1.81 -7.90
CA VAL A 60 -4.57 0.44 -7.40
C VAL A 60 -3.16 -0.09 -7.11
N TYR A 61 -3.00 -0.64 -5.91
CA TYR A 61 -1.75 -1.16 -5.39
C TYR A 61 -1.89 -2.63 -5.02
N VAL A 62 -0.92 -3.45 -5.39
CA VAL A 62 -0.91 -4.89 -5.10
C VAL A 62 0.27 -5.19 -4.18
N PRO A 63 0.07 -5.90 -3.05
CA PRO A 63 1.18 -6.35 -2.23
C PRO A 63 2.07 -7.29 -3.05
N VAL A 64 3.38 -7.06 -3.02
CA VAL A 64 4.33 -7.98 -3.64
C VAL A 64 4.39 -9.24 -2.78
N LYS A 65 3.74 -10.32 -3.24
CA LYS A 65 3.81 -11.62 -2.58
C LYS A 65 5.22 -12.18 -2.80
N ASN A 66 5.98 -12.41 -1.72
CA ASN A 66 7.30 -13.03 -1.78
C ASN A 66 7.19 -14.48 -2.29
N THR A 67 7.10 -14.67 -3.60
CA THR A 67 7.32 -15.97 -4.23
C THR A 67 8.82 -16.17 -4.42
N ASN A 68 9.49 -16.71 -3.41
CA ASN A 68 10.82 -17.35 -3.53
C ASN A 68 11.93 -16.59 -4.28
N GLN A 69 12.14 -15.29 -4.03
CA GLN A 69 13.37 -14.63 -4.46
C GLN A 69 13.91 -13.71 -3.37
N ASN A 70 15.16 -13.96 -2.97
CA ASN A 70 16.03 -13.03 -2.27
C ASN A 70 15.96 -11.68 -2.99
N ILE A 71 15.30 -10.70 -2.38
CA ILE A 71 15.51 -9.32 -2.77
C ILE A 71 16.27 -8.67 -1.62
N ASP A 72 17.60 -8.68 -1.77
CA ASP A 72 18.49 -7.74 -1.12
C ASP A 72 18.09 -6.32 -1.58
N ILE A 73 17.06 -5.74 -0.95
CA ILE A 73 16.70 -4.31 -1.06
C ILE A 73 17.48 -3.51 0.00
N PHE A 74 18.69 -3.96 0.31
CA PHE A 74 19.73 -3.15 0.97
C PHE A 74 21.03 -3.25 0.14
N GLY A 75 20.91 -3.10 -1.18
CA GLY A 75 22.01 -2.69 -2.05
C GLY A 75 22.15 -1.16 -2.12
N LEU A 76 21.95 -0.47 -0.99
CA LEU A 76 22.34 0.92 -0.83
C LEU A 76 23.75 0.92 -0.24
N LEU A 77 24.71 1.34 -1.07
CA LEU A 77 26.15 1.57 -0.84
C LEU A 77 27.07 0.39 -1.20
N ASP A 78 27.48 0.37 -2.47
CA ASP A 78 28.90 0.41 -2.86
C ASP A 78 29.09 1.49 -3.94
#